data_AF-A0A521WM79-F1
#
_entry.id   AF-A0A521WM79-F1
#
_cell.length_a   1.000
_cell.length_b   1.000
_cell.length_c   1.000
_cell.angle_alpha   90.00
_cell.angle_beta   90.00
_cell.angle_gamma   90.00
#
_symmetry.space_group_name_H-M   'P 1'
#
loop_
_entity.id
_entity.type
_entity.pdbx_description
1 polymer ?
#
loop_
_entity_poly.entity_id
_entity_poly.type
_entity_poly.pdbx_seq_one_letter_code
_entity_poly.pdbx_strand_id
1 'polypeptide(L)'
;NVDAEQFQFSPYNVRPIGSGPYLIKKITRDSDDVPQYYELSPFKEYALGSPYIKKLVLRFYANEQTLIDAYKNEEIESLNSISAKEAEALNKTGALIERTPLPRIFGVFFNQNQAPIFASDEVREALDIAVDKDAIVTEALYGYGTKIDGPIPQDLVSGGSPDLLPANVTGKTSALRVEEARALLIKNGWQPNEAGIMEKVIMEKKVKKETKTLRFSLSTPNAPELKKTAELLKAQWEKIGAEVTLKIFDTGDLSQNVIRPRKYDAILFGEIIGRDLDLFAFWHSSQRNDPGFNIAMYVNTKADKLLEDARVISNTAERLDKYRKFDEIVRQDHAAIFTYSPDFIYLIPKKIQGFSLGQITTPADRFMNIQDWYIETDNIWKVFTK
;
A
#
# COMPACT_ATOMS: atom_id res chain seq x y z
N ASN A 1 -5.90 26.44 -27.07
CA ASN A 1 -7.04 26.38 -26.15
C ASN A 1 -8.01 25.34 -26.64
N VAL A 2 -8.01 24.18 -25.99
CA VAL A 2 -8.96 23.08 -26.24
C VAL A 2 -10.00 23.14 -25.12
N ASP A 3 -11.28 22.93 -25.43
CA ASP A 3 -12.34 22.90 -24.41
C ASP A 3 -12.11 21.75 -23.41
N ALA A 4 -12.62 21.86 -22.18
CA ALA A 4 -12.42 20.88 -21.12
C ALA A 4 -12.93 19.47 -21.52
N GLU A 5 -14.07 19.41 -22.21
CA GLU A 5 -14.64 18.14 -22.72
C GLU A 5 -13.81 17.52 -23.86
N GLN A 6 -13.15 18.38 -24.64
CA GLN A 6 -12.29 17.99 -25.75
C GLN A 6 -10.84 17.73 -25.31
N PHE A 7 -10.47 18.15 -24.10
CA PHE A 7 -9.11 18.08 -23.59
C PHE A 7 -8.58 16.66 -23.63
N GLN A 8 -9.37 15.66 -23.24
CA GLN A 8 -8.97 14.25 -23.24
C GLN A 8 -8.65 13.71 -24.65
N PHE A 9 -9.29 14.25 -25.69
CA PHE A 9 -9.11 13.84 -27.09
C PHE A 9 -8.07 14.69 -27.83
N SER A 10 -7.44 15.63 -27.14
CA SER A 10 -6.44 16.52 -27.73
C SER A 10 -5.27 15.71 -28.30
N PRO A 11 -4.83 15.99 -29.56
CA PRO A 11 -3.67 15.31 -30.13
C PRO A 11 -2.38 15.60 -29.35
N TYR A 12 -2.35 16.67 -28.54
CA TYR A 12 -1.23 16.98 -27.65
C TYR A 12 -1.06 15.97 -26.51
N ASN A 13 -2.11 15.24 -26.11
CA ASN A 13 -2.00 14.18 -25.11
C ASN A 13 -1.23 12.96 -25.61
N VAL A 14 -1.20 12.79 -26.93
CA VAL A 14 -0.53 11.66 -27.59
C VAL A 14 0.67 12.11 -28.44
N ARG A 15 1.00 13.40 -28.41
CA ARG A 15 2.21 14.03 -28.97
C ARG A 15 2.68 15.14 -28.01
N PRO A 16 3.06 14.79 -26.77
CA PRO A 16 3.33 15.78 -25.76
C PRO A 16 4.59 16.58 -26.12
N ILE A 17 4.50 17.90 -25.95
CA ILE A 17 5.64 18.82 -25.98
C ILE A 17 5.87 19.26 -24.53
N GLY A 18 7.10 19.12 -24.05
CA GLY A 18 7.45 19.46 -22.67
C GLY A 18 8.90 19.93 -22.56
N SER A 19 9.29 20.28 -21.35
CA SER A 19 10.64 20.75 -20.99
C SER A 19 11.45 19.69 -20.24
N GLY A 20 11.08 18.42 -20.40
CA GLY A 20 11.74 17.29 -19.72
C GLY A 20 13.10 16.92 -20.32
N PRO A 21 13.81 15.97 -19.70
CA PRO A 21 15.17 15.58 -20.10
C PRO A 21 15.26 14.94 -21.50
N TYR A 22 14.15 14.39 -22.02
CA TYR A 22 14.14 13.70 -23.31
C TYR A 22 13.05 14.26 -24.24
N LEU A 23 13.39 14.29 -25.53
CA LEU A 23 12.49 14.58 -26.64
C LEU A 23 11.86 13.29 -27.16
N ILE A 24 10.59 13.33 -27.58
CA ILE A 24 9.99 12.25 -28.37
C ILE A 24 10.52 12.33 -29.80
N LYS A 25 11.29 11.33 -30.20
CA LYS A 25 11.84 11.22 -31.55
C LYS A 25 10.92 10.45 -32.49
N LYS A 26 10.27 9.40 -31.99
CA LYS A 26 9.32 8.59 -32.75
C LYS A 26 8.24 8.01 -31.84
N ILE A 27 7.01 7.99 -32.33
CA ILE A 27 5.90 7.23 -31.74
C ILE A 27 5.51 6.18 -32.77
N THR A 28 5.30 4.95 -32.34
CA THR A 28 4.69 3.93 -33.20
C THR A 28 3.44 3.39 -32.56
N ARG A 29 2.47 3.14 -33.42
CA ARG A 29 1.11 2.84 -33.08
C ARG A 29 0.68 1.60 -33.83
N ASP A 30 -0.32 0.91 -33.28
CA ASP A 30 -1.01 -0.16 -33.98
C ASP A 30 -2.06 0.39 -34.97
N SER A 31 -2.87 -0.51 -35.52
CA SER A 31 -3.95 -0.18 -36.46
C SER A 31 -5.05 0.70 -35.86
N ASP A 32 -5.20 0.68 -34.53
CA ASP A 32 -6.22 1.43 -33.81
C ASP A 32 -5.69 2.77 -33.26
N ASP A 33 -4.53 3.22 -33.77
CA ASP A 33 -3.80 4.42 -33.36
C ASP A 33 -3.36 4.41 -31.89
N VAL A 34 -3.30 3.24 -31.24
CA VAL A 34 -2.83 3.12 -29.85
C VAL A 34 -1.30 3.10 -29.82
N PRO A 35 -0.63 3.97 -29.02
CA PRO A 35 0.82 3.95 -28.89
C PRO A 35 1.37 2.63 -28.36
N GLN A 36 2.25 1.99 -29.13
CA GLN A 36 2.95 0.75 -28.80
C GLN A 36 4.38 1.01 -28.30
N TYR A 37 5.08 2.00 -28.87
CA TYR A 37 6.38 2.44 -28.37
C TYR A 37 6.67 3.93 -28.59
N TYR A 38 7.41 4.52 -27.64
CA TYR A 38 8.07 5.82 -27.78
C TYR A 38 9.58 5.63 -27.85
N GLU A 39 10.21 6.17 -28.90
CA GLU A 39 11.66 6.38 -28.94
C GLU A 39 11.96 7.80 -28.47
N LEU A 40 12.82 7.90 -27.47
CA LEU A 40 13.22 9.14 -26.80
C LEU A 40 14.70 9.42 -27.04
N SER A 41 15.05 10.68 -27.26
CA SER A 41 16.44 11.16 -27.41
C SER A 41 16.73 12.33 -26.46
N PRO A 42 17.98 12.49 -25.97
CA PRO A 42 18.31 13.56 -25.03
C PRO A 42 17.93 14.96 -25.52
N PHE A 43 17.33 15.74 -24.63
CA PHE A 43 17.17 17.17 -24.80
C PHE A 43 18.41 17.89 -24.25
N LYS A 44 19.23 18.46 -25.14
CA LYS A 44 20.51 19.07 -24.77
C LYS A 44 20.37 20.33 -23.92
N GLU A 45 19.25 21.03 -24.04
CA GLU A 45 18.96 22.28 -23.33
C GLU A 45 18.11 22.04 -22.07
N TYR A 46 18.09 20.80 -21.55
CA TYR A 46 17.41 20.51 -20.30
C TYR A 46 18.06 21.28 -19.15
N ALA A 47 17.24 21.98 -18.36
CA ALA A 47 17.70 22.92 -17.34
C ALA A 47 18.58 22.30 -16.26
N LEU A 48 18.44 21.00 -15.99
CA LEU A 48 19.21 20.27 -14.97
C LEU A 48 20.39 19.45 -15.54
N GLY A 49 20.70 19.58 -16.82
CA GLY A 49 21.81 18.90 -17.49
C GLY A 49 21.37 17.87 -18.53
N SER A 50 22.15 17.72 -19.60
CA SER A 50 21.79 16.81 -20.70
C SER A 50 21.91 15.34 -20.27
N PRO A 51 20.90 14.49 -20.52
CA PRO A 51 20.99 13.07 -20.17
C PRO A 51 22.11 12.32 -20.89
N TYR A 52 22.72 11.36 -20.19
CA TYR A 52 23.82 10.56 -20.73
C TYR A 52 23.34 9.43 -21.67
N ILE A 53 22.17 8.83 -21.40
CA ILE A 53 21.62 7.75 -22.23
C ILE A 53 21.08 8.33 -23.55
N LYS A 54 21.69 7.98 -24.67
CA LYS A 54 21.40 8.57 -26.00
C LYS A 54 20.07 8.13 -26.61
N LYS A 55 19.54 6.98 -26.19
CA LYS A 55 18.30 6.41 -26.70
C LYS A 55 17.61 5.67 -25.57
N LEU A 56 16.38 6.09 -25.27
CA LEU A 56 15.49 5.39 -24.36
C LEU A 56 14.25 4.97 -25.14
N VAL A 57 13.82 3.72 -24.98
CA VAL A 57 12.63 3.20 -25.63
C VAL A 57 11.64 2.76 -24.56
N LEU A 58 10.46 3.36 -24.55
CA LEU A 58 9.35 2.93 -23.71
C LEU A 58 8.42 2.08 -24.56
N ARG A 59 8.20 0.82 -24.15
CA ARG A 59 7.27 -0.11 -24.80
C ARG A 59 6.08 -0.35 -23.88
N PHE A 60 4.88 -0.45 -24.45
CA PHE A 60 3.66 -0.74 -23.71
C PHE A 60 3.17 -2.15 -24.03
N TYR A 61 2.65 -2.80 -23.01
CA TYR A 61 2.16 -4.17 -23.08
C TYR A 61 0.75 -4.20 -22.52
N ALA A 62 -0.13 -4.98 -23.15
CA ALA A 62 -1.53 -5.04 -22.77
C ALA A 62 -1.77 -5.76 -21.43
N ASN A 63 -0.82 -6.62 -21.02
CA ASN A 63 -0.92 -7.38 -19.78
C ASN A 63 0.46 -7.79 -19.25
N GLU A 64 0.48 -8.26 -18.01
CA GLU A 64 1.69 -8.67 -17.28
C GLU A 64 2.44 -9.81 -17.97
N GLN A 65 1.74 -10.81 -18.51
CA GLN A 65 2.38 -11.97 -19.14
C GLN A 65 3.20 -11.56 -20.36
N THR A 66 2.63 -10.73 -21.25
CA THR A 66 3.33 -10.27 -22.45
C THR A 66 4.53 -9.36 -22.12
N LEU A 67 4.45 -8.59 -21.02
CA LEU A 67 5.59 -7.84 -20.49
C LEU A 67 6.72 -8.75 -20.01
N ILE A 68 6.39 -9.80 -19.25
CA ILE A 68 7.36 -10.77 -18.73
C ILE A 68 8.02 -11.56 -19.86
N ASP A 69 7.24 -11.98 -20.86
CA ASP A 69 7.75 -12.72 -22.02
C ASP A 69 8.73 -11.85 -22.83
N ALA A 70 8.40 -10.57 -23.05
CA ALA A 70 9.29 -9.62 -23.71
C ALA A 70 10.61 -9.42 -22.96
N TYR A 71 10.59 -9.42 -21.62
CA TYR A 71 11.80 -9.37 -20.81
C TYR A 71 12.63 -10.65 -20.93
N LYS A 72 11.99 -11.81 -20.83
CA LYS A 72 12.65 -13.12 -20.97
C LYS A 72 13.26 -13.33 -22.36
N ASN A 73 12.64 -12.76 -23.39
CA ASN A 73 13.14 -12.77 -24.77
C ASN A 73 14.15 -11.64 -25.06
N GLU A 74 14.58 -10.88 -24.04
CA GLU A 74 15.55 -9.77 -24.14
C GLU A 74 15.09 -8.62 -25.08
N GLU A 75 13.79 -8.48 -25.33
CA GLU A 75 13.22 -7.36 -26.10
C GLU A 75 13.18 -6.05 -25.31
N ILE A 76 13.15 -6.18 -23.98
CA ILE A 76 13.26 -5.10 -22.99
C ILE A 76 14.25 -5.51 -21.91
N GLU A 77 14.93 -4.52 -21.33
CA GLU A 77 15.93 -4.75 -20.28
C GLU A 77 15.43 -4.34 -18.89
N SER A 78 14.33 -3.59 -18.84
CA SER A 78 13.71 -3.08 -17.62
C SER A 78 12.21 -3.28 -17.68
N LEU A 79 11.60 -3.54 -16.53
CA LEU A 79 10.14 -3.61 -16.41
C LEU A 79 9.68 -3.22 -15.02
N ASN A 80 8.48 -2.66 -14.96
CA ASN A 80 7.72 -2.37 -13.76
C ASN A 80 6.29 -2.92 -13.93
N SER A 81 5.43 -2.80 -12.92
CA SER A 81 4.02 -3.25 -13.00
C SER A 81 3.85 -4.78 -13.13
N ILE A 82 4.75 -5.54 -12.52
CA ILE A 82 4.56 -6.96 -12.27
C ILE A 82 4.07 -7.19 -10.85
N SER A 83 3.37 -8.30 -10.65
CA SER A 83 2.99 -8.85 -9.37
C SER A 83 4.23 -9.25 -8.57
N ALA A 84 4.08 -9.25 -7.25
CA ALA A 84 5.15 -9.65 -6.35
C ALA A 84 5.60 -11.11 -6.56
N LYS A 85 4.67 -11.98 -6.97
CA LYS A 85 4.96 -13.37 -7.30
C LYS A 85 5.93 -13.49 -8.47
N GLU A 86 5.65 -12.77 -9.56
CA GLU A 86 6.51 -12.80 -10.75
C GLU A 86 7.85 -12.11 -10.48
N ALA A 87 7.86 -11.07 -9.64
CA ALA A 87 9.10 -10.45 -9.18
C ALA A 87 9.98 -11.44 -8.42
N GLU A 88 9.41 -12.22 -7.50
CA GLU A 88 10.12 -13.26 -6.75
C GLU A 88 10.69 -14.34 -7.68
N ALA A 89 9.91 -14.76 -8.69
CA ALA A 89 10.35 -15.73 -9.69
C ALA A 89 11.54 -15.20 -10.52
N LEU A 90 11.52 -13.94 -10.94
CA LEU A 90 12.63 -13.31 -11.68
C LEU A 90 13.84 -13.01 -10.79
N ASN A 91 13.63 -12.72 -9.51
CA ASN A 91 14.72 -12.57 -8.54
C ASN A 91 15.56 -13.86 -8.44
N LYS A 92 14.88 -15.02 -8.40
CA LYS A 92 15.53 -16.34 -8.38
C LYS A 92 16.38 -16.64 -9.61
N THR A 93 16.14 -15.96 -10.74
CA THR A 93 16.97 -16.08 -11.95
C THR A 93 18.12 -15.05 -11.98
N GLY A 94 18.29 -14.26 -10.92
CA GLY A 94 19.38 -13.28 -10.78
C GLY A 94 19.08 -11.88 -11.30
N ALA A 95 17.82 -11.56 -11.60
CA ALA A 95 17.42 -10.21 -11.98
C ALA A 95 17.70 -9.22 -10.83
N LEU A 96 18.23 -8.04 -11.16
CA LEU A 96 18.36 -6.96 -10.18
C LEU A 96 16.99 -6.29 -10.02
N ILE A 97 16.46 -6.32 -8.80
CA ILE A 97 15.18 -5.72 -8.45
C ILE A 97 15.40 -4.59 -7.45
N GLU A 98 15.02 -3.41 -7.87
CA GLU A 98 14.95 -2.22 -7.04
C GLU A 98 13.52 -2.07 -6.52
N ARG A 99 13.38 -1.75 -5.23
CA ARG A 99 12.08 -1.65 -4.59
C ARG A 99 12.03 -0.57 -3.51
N THR A 100 10.85 0.02 -3.34
CA THR A 100 10.58 1.00 -2.29
C THR A 100 9.12 0.94 -1.89
N PRO A 101 8.75 1.10 -0.61
CA PRO A 101 7.36 1.13 -0.19
C PRO A 101 6.55 2.21 -0.93
N LEU A 102 5.37 1.84 -1.43
CA LEU A 102 4.42 2.80 -1.95
C LEU A 102 3.76 3.59 -0.79
N PRO A 103 3.35 4.85 -1.00
CA PRO A 103 2.63 5.68 -0.03
C PRO A 103 1.15 5.24 0.06
N ARG A 104 0.95 3.94 0.27
CA ARG A 104 -0.32 3.26 0.41
C ARG A 104 -0.21 2.32 1.61
N ILE A 105 -1.25 2.28 2.42
CA ILE A 105 -1.35 1.34 3.53
C ILE A 105 -2.47 0.34 3.25
N PHE A 106 -2.35 -0.87 3.78
CA PHE A 106 -3.44 -1.84 3.86
C PHE A 106 -3.71 -2.22 5.30
N GLY A 107 -4.98 -2.35 5.63
CA GLY A 107 -5.42 -2.73 6.97
C GLY A 107 -6.85 -3.20 6.99
N VAL A 108 -7.24 -3.68 8.16
CA VAL A 108 -8.61 -4.07 8.47
C VAL A 108 -9.27 -2.93 9.23
N PHE A 109 -10.29 -2.35 8.63
CA PHE A 109 -11.07 -1.26 9.19
C PHE A 109 -12.39 -1.79 9.74
N PHE A 110 -12.73 -1.38 10.95
CA PHE A 110 -13.91 -1.87 11.66
C PHE A 110 -15.07 -0.92 11.53
N ASN A 111 -16.29 -1.44 11.36
CA ASN A 111 -17.50 -0.65 11.44
C ASN A 111 -18.28 -1.00 12.70
N GLN A 112 -18.06 -0.23 13.77
CA GLN A 112 -18.71 -0.50 15.06
C GLN A 112 -20.24 -0.30 15.02
N ASN A 113 -20.75 0.48 14.05
CA ASN A 113 -22.20 0.70 13.88
C ASN A 113 -22.89 -0.52 13.25
N GLN A 114 -22.21 -1.21 12.33
CA GLN A 114 -22.72 -2.41 11.68
C GLN A 114 -22.48 -3.66 12.53
N ALA A 115 -21.32 -3.75 13.17
CA ALA A 115 -20.92 -4.87 14.01
C ALA A 115 -20.50 -4.38 15.41
N PRO A 116 -21.45 -4.32 16.37
CA PRO A 116 -21.21 -3.83 17.73
C PRO A 116 -20.15 -4.60 18.54
N ILE A 117 -19.71 -5.76 18.04
CA ILE A 117 -18.60 -6.53 18.59
C ILE A 117 -17.29 -5.71 18.58
N PHE A 118 -17.12 -4.84 17.59
CA PHE A 118 -15.94 -3.97 17.47
C PHE A 118 -16.02 -2.70 18.30
N ALA A 119 -17.10 -2.45 19.05
CA ALA A 119 -17.15 -1.34 20.00
C ALA A 119 -16.21 -1.59 21.20
N SER A 120 -15.98 -2.87 21.53
CA SER A 120 -15.03 -3.33 22.54
C SER A 120 -13.58 -3.11 22.08
N ASP A 121 -12.81 -2.32 22.83
CA ASP A 121 -11.38 -2.13 22.59
C ASP A 121 -10.62 -3.45 22.75
N GLU A 122 -10.97 -4.26 23.76
CA GLU A 122 -10.34 -5.54 24.03
C GLU A 122 -10.45 -6.53 22.86
N VAL A 123 -11.53 -6.41 22.07
CA VAL A 123 -11.73 -7.25 20.88
C VAL A 123 -10.81 -6.80 19.75
N ARG A 124 -10.73 -5.48 19.51
CA ARG A 124 -9.85 -4.94 18.46
C ARG A 124 -8.38 -5.21 18.78
N GLU A 125 -7.99 -5.01 20.03
CA GLU A 125 -6.64 -5.32 20.52
C GLU A 125 -6.31 -6.82 20.42
N ALA A 126 -7.21 -7.72 20.84
CA ALA A 126 -6.97 -9.16 20.73
C ALA A 126 -6.84 -9.61 19.27
N LEU A 127 -7.65 -9.05 18.36
CA LEU A 127 -7.53 -9.34 16.93
C LEU A 127 -6.21 -8.83 16.36
N ASP A 128 -5.73 -7.66 16.77
CA ASP A 128 -4.44 -7.09 16.34
C ASP A 128 -3.25 -7.92 16.85
N ILE A 129 -3.24 -8.27 18.14
CA ILE A 129 -2.21 -9.13 18.77
C ILE A 129 -2.08 -10.47 18.04
N ALA A 130 -3.20 -11.05 17.61
CA ALA A 130 -3.21 -12.34 16.92
C ALA A 130 -2.57 -12.30 15.52
N VAL A 131 -2.40 -11.11 14.93
CA VAL A 131 -1.93 -10.98 13.55
C VAL A 131 -0.41 -11.21 13.43
N ASP A 132 -0.04 -12.15 12.56
CA ASP A 132 1.32 -12.34 12.10
C ASP A 132 1.54 -11.58 10.78
N LYS A 133 1.98 -10.32 10.91
CA LYS A 133 2.23 -9.43 9.77
C LYS A 133 3.41 -9.90 8.91
N ASP A 134 4.39 -10.60 9.50
CA ASP A 134 5.51 -11.22 8.76
C ASP A 134 5.02 -12.33 7.84
N ALA A 135 4.13 -13.18 8.34
CA ALA A 135 3.50 -14.22 7.53
C ALA A 135 2.69 -13.61 6.37
N ILE A 136 1.96 -12.52 6.62
CA ILE A 136 1.22 -11.80 5.55
C ILE A 136 2.17 -11.30 4.46
N VAL A 137 3.22 -10.55 4.82
CA VAL A 137 4.18 -10.03 3.83
C VAL A 137 4.88 -11.17 3.07
N THR A 138 5.25 -12.24 3.76
CA THR A 138 5.95 -13.37 3.14
C THR A 138 5.05 -14.17 2.21
N GLU A 139 3.84 -14.53 2.66
CA GLU A 139 2.97 -15.45 1.93
C GLU A 139 2.04 -14.78 0.93
N ALA A 140 1.58 -13.55 1.21
CA ALA A 140 0.66 -12.83 0.31
C ALA A 140 1.42 -11.93 -0.67
N LEU A 141 2.55 -11.36 -0.25
CA LEU A 141 3.34 -10.42 -1.06
C LEU A 141 4.71 -10.96 -1.45
N TYR A 142 5.02 -12.23 -1.19
CA TYR A 142 6.30 -12.84 -1.58
C TYR A 142 7.53 -12.03 -1.09
N GLY A 143 7.39 -11.33 0.04
CA GLY A 143 8.42 -10.46 0.59
C GLY A 143 8.51 -9.04 0.01
N TYR A 144 7.64 -8.65 -0.94
CA TYR A 144 7.58 -7.31 -1.55
C TYR A 144 6.56 -6.40 -0.87
N GLY A 145 6.75 -6.21 0.43
CA GLY A 145 6.00 -5.26 1.22
C GLY A 145 6.68 -4.97 2.54
N THR A 146 6.33 -3.84 3.13
CA THR A 146 6.84 -3.38 4.41
C THR A 146 5.72 -3.42 5.43
N LYS A 147 5.95 -4.09 6.56
CA LYS A 147 4.98 -4.17 7.65
C LYS A 147 4.73 -2.78 8.23
N ILE A 148 3.49 -2.52 8.62
CA ILE A 148 3.10 -1.25 9.25
C ILE A 148 2.21 -1.52 10.46
N ASP A 149 2.32 -0.64 11.45
CA ASP A 149 1.53 -0.69 12.68
C ASP A 149 0.61 0.53 12.84
N GLY A 150 0.62 1.46 11.88
CA GLY A 150 -0.12 2.72 11.98
C GLY A 150 -0.62 3.24 10.63
N PRO A 151 -1.39 4.35 10.63
CA PRO A 151 -2.02 4.94 9.45
C PRO A 151 -1.04 5.64 8.49
N ILE A 152 0.26 5.62 8.76
CA ILE A 152 1.26 6.31 7.95
C ILE A 152 2.34 5.33 7.47
N PRO A 153 2.65 5.31 6.16
CA PRO A 153 3.79 4.56 5.64
C PRO A 153 5.11 4.91 6.35
N GLN A 154 5.92 3.91 6.66
CA GLN A 154 7.10 4.00 7.55
C GLN A 154 8.13 5.07 7.11
N ASP A 155 8.34 5.22 5.80
CA ASP A 155 9.34 6.14 5.24
C ASP A 155 8.93 7.62 5.33
N LEU A 156 7.63 7.90 5.51
CA LEU A 156 7.09 9.26 5.50
C LEU A 156 7.11 9.94 6.88
N VAL A 157 7.00 9.16 7.97
CA VAL A 157 7.05 9.70 9.34
C VAL A 157 8.48 9.92 9.80
N SER A 158 9.38 9.06 9.36
CA SER A 158 10.70 8.94 9.97
C SER A 158 11.77 9.83 9.32
N GLY A 159 11.44 10.58 8.27
CA GLY A 159 12.42 11.35 7.49
C GLY A 159 13.56 10.49 6.94
N GLY A 160 13.30 9.21 6.65
CA GLY A 160 14.33 8.23 6.26
C GLY A 160 15.15 7.64 7.41
N SER A 161 14.82 7.90 8.68
CA SER A 161 15.48 7.23 9.82
C SER A 161 14.78 5.90 10.17
N PRO A 162 15.47 4.75 10.10
CA PRO A 162 14.86 3.43 10.35
C PRO A 162 14.31 3.19 11.76
N ASP A 163 14.69 4.03 12.73
CA ASP A 163 14.59 3.74 14.17
C ASP A 163 13.37 4.33 14.91
N LEU A 164 12.40 4.93 14.21
CA LEU A 164 11.34 5.71 14.88
C LEU A 164 10.04 4.96 15.21
N LEU A 165 10.02 3.62 15.13
CA LEU A 165 8.92 2.84 15.72
C LEU A 165 9.42 2.03 16.92
N PRO A 166 8.63 1.93 18.01
CA PRO A 166 8.93 1.01 19.09
C PRO A 166 9.03 -0.41 18.54
N ALA A 167 10.13 -1.08 18.85
CA ALA A 167 10.39 -2.47 18.55
C ALA A 167 9.38 -3.39 19.26
N ASN A 168 8.17 -3.53 18.75
CA ASN A 168 7.15 -4.45 19.23
C ASN A 168 6.24 -4.71 18.02
N VAL A 169 6.46 -5.70 17.15
CA VAL A 169 6.32 -7.15 17.38
C VAL A 169 7.25 -7.92 16.42
N THR A 170 8.57 -7.78 16.55
CA THR A 170 9.52 -8.65 15.84
C THR A 170 9.92 -9.80 16.76
N GLY A 171 9.51 -11.03 16.41
CA GLY A 171 10.00 -12.25 17.07
C GLY A 171 9.01 -13.01 17.96
N LYS A 172 7.74 -12.58 18.10
CA LYS A 172 6.74 -13.42 18.77
C LYS A 172 6.34 -14.58 17.85
N THR A 173 6.31 -15.80 18.38
CA THR A 173 5.81 -16.96 17.65
C THR A 173 4.28 -16.87 17.48
N SER A 174 3.73 -17.53 16.46
CA SER A 174 2.27 -17.62 16.28
C SER A 174 1.56 -18.16 17.53
N ALA A 175 2.17 -19.11 18.26
CA ALA A 175 1.60 -19.67 19.48
C ALA A 175 1.48 -18.63 20.60
N LEU A 176 2.54 -17.83 20.83
CA LEU A 176 2.54 -16.79 21.86
C LEU A 176 1.50 -15.70 21.57
N ARG A 177 1.38 -15.27 20.30
CA ARG A 177 0.34 -14.29 19.89
C ARG A 177 -1.08 -14.80 20.18
N VAL A 178 -1.34 -16.08 19.87
CA VAL A 178 -2.64 -16.71 20.13
C VAL A 178 -2.93 -16.80 21.63
N GLU A 179 -1.92 -17.15 22.44
CA GLU A 179 -2.04 -17.21 23.90
C GLU A 179 -2.36 -15.84 24.50
N GLU A 180 -1.60 -14.80 24.14
CA GLU A 180 -1.80 -13.42 24.62
C GLU A 180 -3.18 -12.88 24.24
N ALA A 181 -3.60 -13.05 22.98
CA ALA A 181 -4.90 -12.61 22.50
C ALA A 181 -6.05 -13.32 23.22
N ARG A 182 -5.96 -14.66 23.42
CA ARG A 182 -6.96 -15.43 24.18
C ARG A 182 -6.99 -15.00 25.64
N ALA A 183 -5.83 -14.79 26.27
CA ALA A 183 -5.73 -14.34 27.64
C ALA A 183 -6.39 -12.96 27.83
N LEU A 184 -6.18 -12.03 26.89
CA LEU A 184 -6.83 -10.72 26.89
C LEU A 184 -8.36 -10.84 26.78
N LEU A 185 -8.86 -11.69 25.88
CA LEU A 185 -10.30 -11.95 25.75
C LEU A 185 -10.87 -12.53 27.05
N ILE A 186 -10.21 -13.55 27.63
CA ILE A 186 -10.65 -14.22 28.87
C ILE A 186 -10.68 -13.25 30.06
N LYS A 187 -9.63 -12.44 30.21
CA LYS A 187 -9.54 -11.39 31.24
C LYS A 187 -10.72 -10.42 31.17
N ASN A 188 -11.25 -10.19 29.97
CA ASN A 188 -12.39 -9.32 29.71
C ASN A 188 -13.74 -10.05 29.65
N GLY A 189 -13.82 -11.28 30.18
CA GLY A 189 -15.07 -12.01 30.36
C GLY A 189 -15.57 -12.76 29.12
N TRP A 190 -14.74 -12.90 28.09
CA TRP A 190 -14.99 -13.85 27.02
C TRP A 190 -14.63 -15.26 27.47
N GLN A 191 -15.40 -16.26 27.08
CA GLN A 191 -15.15 -17.65 27.40
C GLN A 191 -15.33 -18.49 26.14
N PRO A 192 -14.54 -19.57 25.97
CA PRO A 192 -14.82 -20.53 24.90
C PRO A 192 -16.22 -21.12 25.11
N ASN A 193 -16.96 -21.29 24.02
CA ASN A 193 -18.21 -22.04 24.04
C ASN A 193 -17.98 -23.52 24.42
N GLU A 194 -19.06 -24.20 24.79
CA GLU A 194 -19.05 -25.66 24.99
C GLU A 194 -19.02 -26.35 23.62
N ALA A 195 -17.90 -26.27 22.90
CA ALA A 195 -17.68 -26.94 21.63
C ALA A 195 -17.33 -28.42 21.83
N GLY A 196 -17.94 -29.30 21.04
CA GLY A 196 -17.52 -30.71 20.96
C GLY A 196 -16.11 -30.86 20.36
N ILE A 197 -15.51 -32.05 20.47
CA ILE A 197 -14.13 -32.35 19.99
C ILE A 197 -13.90 -31.97 18.51
N MET A 198 -14.96 -32.04 17.69
CA MET A 198 -14.94 -31.75 16.25
C MET A 198 -15.42 -30.34 15.89
N GLU A 199 -15.85 -29.55 16.86
CA GLU A 199 -16.40 -28.21 16.65
C GLU A 199 -15.33 -27.14 16.85
N LYS A 200 -15.41 -26.05 16.09
CA LYS A 200 -14.52 -24.91 16.31
C LYS A 200 -14.91 -24.24 17.63
N VAL A 201 -13.91 -24.04 18.50
CA VAL A 201 -14.07 -23.23 19.70
C VAL A 201 -14.31 -21.77 19.28
N ILE A 202 -15.39 -21.18 19.77
CA ILE A 202 -15.74 -19.79 19.51
C ILE A 202 -15.86 -19.06 20.85
N MET A 203 -15.33 -17.85 20.94
CA MET A 203 -15.40 -17.02 22.14
C MET A 203 -16.78 -16.37 22.27
N GLU A 204 -17.36 -16.48 23.45
CA GLU A 204 -18.65 -15.91 23.83
C GLU A 204 -18.54 -15.05 25.09
N LYS A 205 -19.31 -13.96 25.15
CA LYS A 205 -19.37 -13.07 26.31
C LYS A 205 -20.83 -12.78 26.64
N LYS A 206 -21.24 -13.11 27.87
CA LYS A 206 -22.58 -12.79 28.36
C LYS A 206 -22.65 -11.30 28.73
N VAL A 207 -23.54 -10.57 28.08
CA VAL A 207 -23.80 -9.15 28.37
C VAL A 207 -25.29 -9.00 28.70
N LYS A 208 -25.60 -8.77 29.97
CA LYS A 208 -26.97 -8.77 30.50
C LYS A 208 -27.67 -10.12 30.21
N LYS A 209 -28.72 -10.11 29.37
CA LYS A 209 -29.49 -11.30 28.98
C LYS A 209 -29.11 -11.86 27.60
N GLU A 210 -28.11 -11.27 26.95
CA GLU A 210 -27.69 -11.65 25.60
C GLU A 210 -26.29 -12.28 25.65
N THR A 211 -26.07 -13.30 24.84
CA THR A 211 -24.74 -13.86 24.59
C THR A 211 -24.21 -13.23 23.32
N LYS A 212 -23.10 -12.49 23.43
CA LYS A 212 -22.35 -12.03 22.26
C LYS A 212 -21.36 -13.11 21.86
N THR A 213 -21.36 -13.47 20.59
CA THR A 213 -20.37 -14.38 19.99
C THR A 213 -19.34 -13.55 19.22
N LEU A 214 -18.05 -13.91 19.30
CA LEU A 214 -17.00 -13.28 18.52
C LEU A 214 -17.12 -13.74 17.05
N ARG A 215 -18.07 -13.14 16.34
CA ARG A 215 -18.44 -13.49 14.96
C ARG A 215 -18.59 -12.23 14.13
N PHE A 216 -18.00 -12.21 12.95
CA PHE A 216 -18.12 -11.11 11.99
C PHE A 216 -17.75 -11.55 10.57
N SER A 217 -18.06 -10.70 9.59
CA SER A 217 -17.59 -10.85 8.21
C SER A 217 -16.44 -9.91 7.87
N LEU A 218 -15.47 -10.39 7.09
CA LEU A 218 -14.37 -9.61 6.53
C LEU A 218 -14.60 -9.43 5.03
N SER A 219 -14.87 -8.19 4.62
CA SER A 219 -15.07 -7.83 3.21
C SER A 219 -13.75 -7.42 2.57
N THR A 220 -13.50 -7.79 1.31
CA THR A 220 -12.28 -7.37 0.58
C THR A 220 -12.49 -7.49 -0.94
N PRO A 221 -11.76 -6.75 -1.79
CA PRO A 221 -11.92 -6.90 -3.24
C PRO A 221 -11.32 -8.20 -3.75
N ASN A 222 -11.75 -8.61 -4.94
CA ASN A 222 -11.27 -9.76 -5.69
C ASN A 222 -9.88 -9.52 -6.29
N ALA A 223 -8.87 -9.32 -5.43
CA ALA A 223 -7.46 -9.19 -5.79
C ALA A 223 -6.67 -10.34 -5.14
N PRO A 224 -5.74 -11.02 -5.84
CA PRO A 224 -5.02 -12.18 -5.31
C PRO A 224 -4.34 -11.95 -3.97
N GLU A 225 -3.62 -10.84 -3.82
CA GLU A 225 -2.86 -10.49 -2.61
C GLU A 225 -3.80 -10.24 -1.41
N LEU A 226 -4.93 -9.58 -1.66
CA LEU A 226 -5.91 -9.27 -0.61
C LEU A 226 -6.74 -10.48 -0.21
N LYS A 227 -7.07 -11.36 -1.17
CA LYS A 227 -7.68 -12.67 -0.89
C LYS A 227 -6.77 -13.50 0.03
N LYS A 228 -5.50 -13.64 -0.34
CA LYS A 228 -4.52 -14.40 0.46
C LYS A 228 -4.31 -13.76 1.84
N THR A 229 -4.26 -12.43 1.92
CA THR A 229 -4.19 -11.71 3.20
C THR A 229 -5.44 -11.98 4.07
N ALA A 230 -6.64 -11.92 3.49
CA ALA A 230 -7.89 -12.19 4.20
C ALA A 230 -7.98 -13.64 4.70
N GLU A 231 -7.51 -14.61 3.91
CA GLU A 231 -7.40 -16.03 4.31
C GLU A 231 -6.45 -16.22 5.50
N LEU A 232 -5.29 -15.55 5.48
CA LEU A 232 -4.32 -15.59 6.59
C LEU A 232 -4.91 -14.97 7.86
N LEU A 233 -5.53 -13.79 7.74
CA LEU A 233 -6.19 -13.13 8.87
C LEU A 233 -7.30 -14.00 9.47
N LYS A 234 -8.17 -14.57 8.63
CA LYS A 234 -9.20 -15.53 9.08
C LYS A 234 -8.57 -16.70 9.82
N ALA A 235 -7.54 -17.34 9.26
CA ALA A 235 -6.89 -18.48 9.90
C ALA A 235 -6.23 -18.11 11.24
N GLN A 236 -5.69 -16.90 11.37
CA GLN A 236 -5.08 -16.41 12.61
C GLN A 236 -6.14 -16.08 13.66
N TRP A 237 -7.24 -15.43 13.30
CA TRP A 237 -8.32 -15.09 14.23
C TRP A 237 -9.16 -16.30 14.65
N GLU A 238 -9.34 -17.29 13.78
CA GLU A 238 -9.98 -18.55 14.16
C GLU A 238 -9.21 -19.27 15.27
N LYS A 239 -7.87 -19.13 15.32
CA LYS A 239 -7.07 -19.69 16.43
C LYS A 239 -7.37 -19.01 17.76
N ILE A 240 -7.89 -17.79 17.81
CA ILE A 240 -8.29 -17.14 19.07
C ILE A 240 -9.79 -17.30 19.37
N GLY A 241 -10.49 -18.09 18.56
CA GLY A 241 -11.93 -18.37 18.70
C GLY A 241 -12.84 -17.31 18.10
N ALA A 242 -12.38 -16.59 17.07
CA ALA A 242 -13.26 -15.77 16.25
C ALA A 242 -13.86 -16.58 15.10
N GLU A 243 -15.15 -16.44 14.85
CA GLU A 243 -15.79 -16.97 13.65
C GLU A 243 -15.85 -15.89 12.56
N VAL A 244 -15.01 -16.04 11.53
CA VAL A 244 -14.81 -15.02 10.50
C VAL A 244 -15.36 -15.50 9.17
N THR A 245 -16.29 -14.77 8.55
CA THR A 245 -16.79 -15.08 7.20
C THR A 245 -16.14 -14.17 6.16
N LEU A 246 -15.40 -14.72 5.20
CA LEU A 246 -14.85 -13.91 4.10
C LEU A 246 -15.93 -13.57 3.09
N LYS A 247 -16.01 -12.30 2.70
CA LYS A 247 -16.88 -11.80 1.63
C LYS A 247 -16.01 -11.13 0.57
N ILE A 248 -15.90 -11.76 -0.59
CA ILE A 248 -15.07 -11.27 -1.68
C ILE A 248 -15.96 -10.64 -2.75
N PHE A 249 -15.60 -9.43 -3.18
CA PHE A 249 -16.41 -8.63 -4.10
C PHE A 249 -15.58 -8.16 -5.28
N ASP A 250 -16.21 -7.99 -6.44
CA ASP A 250 -15.57 -7.22 -7.52
C ASP A 250 -15.44 -5.74 -7.12
N THR A 251 -14.40 -5.06 -7.60
CA THR A 251 -14.01 -3.72 -7.12
C THR A 251 -15.14 -2.68 -7.22
N GLY A 252 -15.91 -2.69 -8.31
CA GLY A 252 -17.03 -1.78 -8.51
C GLY A 252 -18.17 -2.02 -7.51
N ASP A 253 -18.51 -3.29 -7.27
CA ASP A 253 -19.55 -3.69 -6.32
C ASP A 253 -19.13 -3.38 -4.87
N LEU A 254 -17.88 -3.70 -4.52
CA LEU A 254 -17.32 -3.34 -3.22
C LEU A 254 -17.40 -1.82 -2.97
N SER A 255 -17.02 -1.02 -3.96
CA SER A 255 -17.07 0.43 -3.85
C SER A 255 -18.52 0.92 -3.66
N GLN A 256 -19.42 0.55 -4.56
CA GLN A 256 -20.76 1.14 -4.62
C GLN A 256 -21.73 0.58 -3.58
N ASN A 257 -21.72 -0.74 -3.35
CA ASN A 257 -22.74 -1.42 -2.56
C ASN A 257 -22.28 -1.80 -1.15
N VAL A 258 -20.98 -1.77 -0.87
CA VAL A 258 -20.40 -2.13 0.43
C VAL A 258 -19.76 -0.91 1.11
N ILE A 259 -18.76 -0.29 0.50
CA ILE A 259 -17.99 0.81 1.10
C ILE A 259 -18.82 2.07 1.23
N ARG A 260 -19.35 2.62 0.14
CA ARG A 260 -20.14 3.87 0.16
C ARG A 260 -21.28 3.84 1.20
N PRO A 261 -22.15 2.81 1.24
CA PRO A 261 -23.22 2.75 2.24
C PRO A 261 -22.77 2.21 3.60
N ARG A 262 -21.46 1.93 3.81
CA ARG A 262 -20.89 1.37 5.05
C ARG A 262 -21.53 0.02 5.46
N LYS A 263 -21.83 -0.85 4.50
CA LYS A 263 -22.48 -2.16 4.70
C LYS A 263 -21.48 -3.31 4.88
N TYR A 264 -20.59 -3.20 5.86
CA TYR A 264 -19.61 -4.23 6.21
C TYR A 264 -19.40 -4.26 7.71
N ASP A 265 -19.05 -5.43 8.27
CA ASP A 265 -18.67 -5.55 9.68
C ASP A 265 -17.21 -5.08 9.85
N ALA A 266 -16.30 -5.72 9.10
CA ALA A 266 -14.92 -5.30 8.91
C ALA A 266 -14.57 -5.36 7.41
N ILE A 267 -13.61 -4.54 6.99
CA ILE A 267 -13.14 -4.51 5.61
C ILE A 267 -11.60 -4.49 5.55
N LEU A 268 -11.01 -5.42 4.81
CA LEU A 268 -9.60 -5.38 4.42
C LEU A 268 -9.48 -4.55 3.14
N PHE A 269 -8.90 -3.36 3.26
CA PHE A 269 -8.82 -2.39 2.18
C PHE A 269 -7.52 -1.58 2.24
N GLY A 270 -7.23 -0.83 1.17
CA GLY A 270 -6.05 0.01 1.09
C GLY A 270 -6.39 1.49 0.96
N GLU A 271 -5.63 2.35 1.65
CA GLU A 271 -5.71 3.81 1.56
C GLU A 271 -4.48 4.35 0.85
N ILE A 272 -4.69 5.18 -0.18
CA ILE A 272 -3.60 5.87 -0.89
C ILE A 272 -3.40 7.21 -0.19
N ILE A 273 -2.34 7.31 0.61
CA ILE A 273 -2.08 8.49 1.43
C ILE A 273 -1.44 9.62 0.62
N GLY A 274 -0.66 9.28 -0.41
CA GLY A 274 0.04 10.27 -1.23
C GLY A 274 1.25 10.90 -0.53
N ARG A 275 1.86 11.92 -1.16
CA ARG A 275 3.07 12.60 -0.63
C ARG A 275 2.75 13.71 0.38
N ASP A 276 1.56 14.27 0.29
CA ASP A 276 1.08 15.38 1.11
C ASP A 276 0.61 14.95 2.49
N LEU A 277 0.43 13.63 2.71
CA LEU A 277 0.01 13.05 3.99
C LEU A 277 -1.34 13.59 4.48
N ASP A 278 -2.28 13.94 3.60
CA ASP A 278 -3.60 14.41 4.05
C ASP A 278 -4.48 13.26 4.56
N LEU A 279 -4.20 12.82 5.78
CA LEU A 279 -4.93 11.78 6.52
C LEU A 279 -6.34 12.22 6.94
N PHE A 280 -6.68 13.51 6.81
CA PHE A 280 -7.98 14.04 7.21
C PHE A 280 -9.13 13.31 6.52
N ALA A 281 -9.00 13.07 5.22
CA ALA A 281 -10.04 12.43 4.42
C ALA A 281 -10.38 11.01 4.92
N PHE A 282 -9.39 10.30 5.45
CA PHE A 282 -9.48 8.90 5.87
C PHE A 282 -9.80 8.72 7.36
N TRP A 283 -9.47 9.69 8.21
CA TRP A 283 -9.52 9.48 9.67
C TRP A 283 -10.33 10.50 10.45
N HIS A 284 -10.61 11.67 9.88
CA HIS A 284 -11.39 12.69 10.57
C HIS A 284 -12.85 12.24 10.75
N SER A 285 -13.45 12.51 11.90
CA SER A 285 -14.80 12.04 12.26
C SER A 285 -15.90 12.60 11.35
N SER A 286 -15.67 13.74 10.71
CA SER A 286 -16.58 14.34 9.71
C SER A 286 -16.63 13.58 8.39
N GLN A 287 -15.68 12.68 8.12
CA GLN A 287 -15.53 11.96 6.86
C GLN A 287 -16.14 10.55 6.89
N ARG A 288 -16.89 10.20 7.95
CA ARG A 288 -17.39 8.82 8.17
C ARG A 288 -18.47 8.38 7.20
N ASN A 289 -19.29 9.32 6.71
CA ASN A 289 -20.42 9.02 5.84
C ASN A 289 -20.06 9.34 4.39
N ASP A 290 -20.70 8.67 3.42
CA ASP A 290 -20.61 9.02 2.00
C ASP A 290 -20.89 10.53 1.79
N PRO A 291 -20.06 11.25 1.02
CA PRO A 291 -18.95 10.78 0.17
C PRO A 291 -17.57 10.74 0.84
N GLY A 292 -17.46 10.89 2.16
CA GLY A 292 -16.19 10.85 2.89
C GLY A 292 -15.52 9.47 2.89
N PHE A 293 -14.21 9.43 3.20
CA PHE A 293 -13.38 8.22 3.09
C PHE A 293 -13.01 7.57 4.43
N ASN A 294 -13.54 8.04 5.55
CA ASN A 294 -13.33 7.37 6.84
C ASN A 294 -14.18 6.10 6.93
N ILE A 295 -13.59 5.00 6.47
CA ILE A 295 -14.16 3.66 6.46
C ILE A 295 -13.94 2.91 7.79
N ALA A 296 -13.09 3.44 8.67
CA ALA A 296 -12.93 2.96 10.04
C ALA A 296 -14.09 3.36 10.97
N MET A 297 -15.00 4.22 10.48
CA MET A 297 -16.06 4.85 11.27
C MET A 297 -15.54 5.55 12.53
N TYR A 298 -14.24 5.88 12.55
CA TYR A 298 -13.50 6.28 13.73
C TYR A 298 -13.87 7.70 14.16
N VAL A 299 -13.95 7.91 15.47
CA VAL A 299 -14.28 9.20 16.09
C VAL A 299 -13.38 9.42 17.29
N ASN A 300 -12.52 10.43 17.23
CA ASN A 300 -11.74 10.87 18.37
C ASN A 300 -11.44 12.37 18.22
N THR A 301 -11.94 13.18 19.15
CA THR A 301 -11.85 14.64 19.06
C THR A 301 -10.40 15.15 19.15
N LYS A 302 -9.51 14.42 19.83
CA LYS A 302 -8.08 14.76 19.86
C LYS A 302 -7.41 14.46 18.53
N ALA A 303 -7.73 13.31 17.93
CA ALA A 303 -7.25 12.94 16.61
C ALA A 303 -7.73 13.93 15.54
N ASP A 304 -9.02 14.29 15.57
CA ASP A 304 -9.62 15.30 14.70
C ASP A 304 -8.85 16.62 14.78
N LYS A 305 -8.62 17.12 15.99
CA LYS A 305 -7.91 18.38 16.21
C LYS A 305 -6.46 18.35 15.70
N LEU A 306 -5.76 17.23 15.85
CA LEU A 306 -4.40 17.06 15.33
C LEU A 306 -4.36 17.09 13.81
N LEU A 307 -5.34 16.48 13.14
CA LEU A 307 -5.47 16.50 11.68
C LEU A 307 -5.84 17.89 11.15
N GLU A 308 -6.75 18.60 11.82
CA GLU A 308 -7.08 19.99 11.50
C GLU A 308 -5.86 20.91 11.61
N ASP A 309 -5.12 20.81 12.72
CA ASP A 309 -3.90 21.58 12.95
C ASP A 309 -2.85 21.29 11.86
N ALA A 310 -2.63 20.02 11.53
CA ALA A 310 -1.63 19.61 10.55
C ALA A 310 -1.84 20.24 9.17
N ARG A 311 -3.10 20.45 8.75
CA ARG A 311 -3.45 21.02 7.43
C ARG A 311 -3.16 22.51 7.30
N VAL A 312 -3.10 23.24 8.41
CA VAL A 312 -2.84 24.69 8.40
C VAL A 312 -1.39 25.06 8.74
N ILE A 313 -0.59 24.10 9.20
CA ILE A 313 0.82 24.29 9.54
C ILE A 313 1.68 24.25 8.27
N SER A 314 2.44 25.32 8.02
CA SER A 314 3.41 25.40 6.92
C SER A 314 4.78 24.81 7.28
N ASN A 315 5.16 24.83 8.56
CA ASN A 315 6.43 24.26 9.00
C ASN A 315 6.37 22.72 8.95
N THR A 316 7.29 22.10 8.19
CA THR A 316 7.26 20.64 7.97
C THR A 316 7.50 19.84 9.25
N ALA A 317 8.43 20.26 10.12
CA ALA A 317 8.74 19.53 11.33
C ALA A 317 7.59 19.56 12.35
N GLU A 318 6.96 20.73 12.51
CA GLU A 318 5.78 20.89 13.38
C GLU A 318 4.59 20.09 12.85
N ARG A 319 4.37 20.08 11.53
CA ARG A 319 3.30 19.27 10.91
C ARG A 319 3.54 17.78 11.12
N LEU A 320 4.76 17.29 10.94
CA LEU A 320 5.11 15.89 11.19
C LEU A 320 4.94 15.50 12.67
N ASP A 321 5.18 16.42 13.62
CA ASP A 321 4.90 16.17 15.04
C ASP A 321 3.41 15.95 15.32
N LYS A 322 2.53 16.69 14.64
CA LYS A 322 1.07 16.48 14.73
C LYS A 322 0.68 15.11 14.19
N TYR A 323 1.23 14.70 13.04
CA TYR A 323 0.99 13.38 12.48
C TYR A 323 1.51 12.25 13.37
N ARG A 324 2.67 12.40 14.02
CA ARG A 324 3.19 11.42 15.00
C ARG A 324 2.25 11.23 16.19
N LYS A 325 1.72 12.32 16.74
CA LYS A 325 0.75 12.26 17.85
C LYS A 325 -0.58 11.65 17.41
N PHE A 326 -1.01 11.93 16.18
CA PHE A 326 -2.21 11.35 15.60
C PHE A 326 -2.04 9.83 15.43
N ASP A 327 -0.92 9.39 14.85
CA ASP A 327 -0.56 7.99 14.69
C ASP A 327 -0.57 7.24 16.03
N GLU A 328 0.02 7.82 17.08
CA GLU A 328 0.02 7.24 18.42
C GLU A 328 -1.40 6.99 18.96
N ILE A 329 -2.30 7.96 18.82
CA ILE A 329 -3.71 7.83 19.25
C ILE A 329 -4.42 6.71 18.47
N VAL A 330 -4.26 6.68 17.15
CA VAL A 330 -4.90 5.67 16.29
C VAL A 330 -4.43 4.26 16.66
N ARG A 331 -3.14 4.10 16.96
CA ARG A 331 -2.56 2.83 17.41
C ARG A 331 -3.05 2.42 18.79
N GLN A 332 -3.04 3.34 19.76
CA GLN A 332 -3.54 3.08 21.12
C GLN A 332 -5.02 2.69 21.14
N ASP A 333 -5.83 3.30 20.27
CA ASP A 333 -7.26 2.99 20.19
C ASP A 333 -7.56 1.67 19.42
N HIS A 334 -6.53 1.04 18.83
CA HIS A 334 -6.66 -0.07 17.88
C HIS A 334 -7.76 0.22 16.84
N ALA A 335 -7.74 1.41 16.26
CA ALA A 335 -8.82 1.89 15.39
C ALA A 335 -8.92 1.09 14.07
N ALA A 336 -7.81 0.49 13.65
CA ALA A 336 -7.70 -0.48 12.57
C ALA A 336 -6.56 -1.46 12.87
N ILE A 337 -6.56 -2.60 12.18
CA ILE A 337 -5.39 -3.50 12.18
C ILE A 337 -4.60 -3.23 10.91
N PHE A 338 -3.52 -2.47 11.04
CA PHE A 338 -2.60 -2.20 9.94
C PHE A 338 -1.76 -3.44 9.62
N THR A 339 -1.53 -3.71 8.34
CA THR A 339 -0.85 -4.93 7.89
C THR A 339 0.46 -4.61 7.17
N TYR A 340 0.38 -3.97 6.01
CA TYR A 340 1.55 -3.67 5.19
C TYR A 340 1.34 -2.44 4.29
N SER A 341 2.45 -1.88 3.82
CA SER A 341 2.56 -1.06 2.61
C SER A 341 3.21 -1.92 1.51
N PRO A 342 2.62 -2.05 0.32
CA PRO A 342 3.22 -2.83 -0.76
C PRO A 342 4.44 -2.09 -1.33
N ASP A 343 5.41 -2.84 -1.84
CA ASP A 343 6.55 -2.23 -2.52
C ASP A 343 6.22 -1.91 -3.98
N PHE A 344 6.74 -0.78 -4.46
CA PHE A 344 6.96 -0.56 -5.88
C PHE A 344 8.11 -1.47 -6.33
N ILE A 345 7.93 -2.18 -7.44
CA ILE A 345 8.90 -3.14 -7.97
C ILE A 345 9.39 -2.64 -9.32
N TYR A 346 10.71 -2.56 -9.47
CA TYR A 346 11.34 -2.19 -10.73
C TYR A 346 12.57 -3.07 -11.01
N LEU A 347 12.53 -3.79 -12.13
CA LEU A 347 13.69 -4.49 -12.63
C LEU A 347 14.49 -3.54 -13.50
N ILE A 348 15.78 -3.40 -13.20
CA ILE A 348 16.71 -2.55 -13.93
C ILE A 348 18.00 -3.32 -14.20
N PRO A 349 18.59 -3.21 -15.40
CA PRO A 349 19.81 -3.95 -15.69
C PRO A 349 20.98 -3.34 -14.90
N LYS A 350 21.86 -4.20 -14.37
CA LYS A 350 23.03 -3.81 -13.55
C LYS A 350 23.97 -2.80 -14.23
N LYS A 351 23.94 -2.73 -15.56
CA LYS A 351 24.74 -1.77 -16.34
C LYS A 351 24.27 -0.33 -16.18
N ILE A 352 23.03 -0.10 -15.75
CA ILE A 352 22.53 1.26 -15.50
C ILE A 352 23.03 1.71 -14.14
N GLN A 353 23.76 2.81 -14.16
CA GLN A 353 24.36 3.47 -13.02
C GLN A 353 23.74 4.86 -12.84
N GLY A 354 23.91 5.47 -11.67
CA GLY A 354 23.27 6.75 -11.33
C GLY A 354 21.76 6.64 -11.07
N PHE A 355 21.20 5.43 -11.14
CA PHE A 355 19.82 5.15 -10.76
C PHE A 355 19.62 5.33 -9.25
N SER A 356 18.52 5.98 -8.86
CA SER A 356 18.09 6.07 -7.47
C SER A 356 16.58 6.00 -7.40
N LEU A 357 16.05 5.01 -6.69
CA LEU A 357 14.63 4.90 -6.44
C LEU A 357 14.27 5.82 -5.26
N GLY A 358 13.73 7.01 -5.56
CA GLY A 358 13.21 7.93 -4.55
C GLY A 358 11.84 7.52 -4.02
N GLN A 359 11.10 8.47 -3.42
CA GLN A 359 9.70 8.22 -3.05
C GLN A 359 8.83 8.08 -4.30
N ILE A 360 8.16 6.94 -4.47
CA ILE A 360 7.33 6.63 -5.64
C ILE A 360 5.85 6.76 -5.27
N THR A 361 5.12 7.68 -5.90
CA THR A 361 3.66 7.79 -5.73
C THR A 361 2.92 7.28 -6.96
N THR A 362 3.50 7.53 -8.12
CA THR A 362 3.06 7.05 -9.41
C THR A 362 4.21 6.30 -10.09
N PRO A 363 3.94 5.31 -10.96
CA PRO A 363 5.01 4.58 -11.62
C PRO A 363 5.99 5.49 -12.38
N ALA A 364 5.54 6.64 -12.89
CA ALA A 364 6.38 7.59 -13.63
C ALA A 364 7.49 8.22 -12.76
N ASP A 365 7.30 8.28 -11.44
CA ASP A 365 8.29 8.84 -10.50
C ASP A 365 9.62 8.08 -10.53
N ARG A 366 9.65 6.83 -11.02
CA ARG A 366 10.90 6.07 -11.18
C ARG A 366 11.91 6.74 -12.11
N PHE A 367 11.46 7.69 -12.93
CA PHE A 367 12.29 8.44 -13.86
C PHE A 367 12.67 9.85 -13.36
N MET A 368 12.41 10.19 -12.09
CA MET A 368 12.68 11.54 -11.56
C MET A 368 14.15 11.98 -11.68
N ASN A 369 15.10 11.04 -11.68
CA ASN A 369 16.53 11.34 -11.84
C ASN A 369 17.12 10.76 -13.14
N ILE A 370 16.30 10.53 -14.16
CA ILE A 370 16.71 9.84 -15.39
C ILE A 370 17.81 10.57 -16.18
N GLN A 371 17.97 11.88 -16.00
CA GLN A 371 19.06 12.65 -16.59
C GLN A 371 20.43 12.21 -16.06
N ASP A 372 20.48 11.69 -14.83
CA ASP A 372 21.71 11.27 -14.15
C ASP A 372 22.07 9.81 -14.45
N TRP A 373 21.22 9.07 -15.17
CA TRP A 373 21.48 7.67 -15.50
C TRP A 373 22.53 7.56 -16.59
N TYR A 374 23.49 6.66 -16.42
CA TYR A 374 24.53 6.36 -17.40
C TYR A 374 24.83 4.85 -17.46
N ILE A 375 25.51 4.41 -18.53
CA ILE A 375 25.89 3.00 -18.75
C ILE A 375 27.41 2.83 -18.73
N GLU A 376 28.11 3.75 -19.37
CA GLU A 376 29.57 3.74 -19.51
C GLU A 376 30.14 5.02 -18.91
N THR A 377 31.32 4.92 -18.29
CA THR A 377 32.09 6.07 -17.80
C THR A 377 33.44 6.10 -18.51
N ASP A 378 33.81 7.28 -19.01
CA ASP A 378 35.16 7.52 -19.52
C ASP A 378 36.05 8.00 -18.37
N ASN A 379 37.19 7.36 -18.17
CA ASN A 379 38.21 7.85 -17.24
C ASN A 379 38.91 9.06 -17.86
N ILE A 380 38.52 10.26 -17.44
CA ILE A 380 39.22 11.48 -17.83
C ILE A 380 40.42 11.67 -16.91
N TRP A 381 41.63 11.62 -17.48
CA TRP A 381 42.85 11.96 -16.73
C TRP A 381 42.73 13.38 -16.17
N LYS A 382 43.11 13.58 -14.89
CA LYS A 382 43.00 14.87 -14.17
C LYS A 382 43.59 16.08 -14.91
N VAL A 383 44.48 15.86 -15.88
CA VAL A 383 45.04 16.91 -16.74
C VAL A 383 44.04 17.52 -17.73
N PHE A 384 42.88 16.89 -17.96
CA PHE A 384 41.84 17.35 -18.87
C PHE A 384 40.58 17.89 -18.17
N THR A 385 40.46 17.76 -16.85
CA THR A 385 39.43 18.43 -16.04
C THR A 385 39.96 19.80 -15.66
N LYS A 386 39.72 20.82 -16.50
CA LYS A 386 40.13 22.21 -16.27
C LYS A 386 38.94 23.07 -15.85
#